data_AF-A0A261AQE5-F1
#
_entry.id   AF-A0A261AQE5-F1
#
_cell.length_a   1.000
_cell.length_b   1.000
_cell.length_c   1.000
_cell.angle_alpha   90.00
_cell.angle_beta   90.00
_cell.angle_gamma   90.00
#
_symmetry.space_group_name_H-M   'P 1'
#
loop_
_entity.id
_entity.type
_entity.pdbx_description
1 polymer ?
#
loop_
_entity_poly.entity_id
_entity_poly.type
_entity_poly.pdbx_seq_one_letter_code
_entity_poly.pdbx_strand_id
1 'polypeptide(L)'
;MLHIPLFFLFLQYPLIQAGGYLELRLKSAFPLNATVEITEGIYFPTNKRTYSMPLVPDETRILTNIPVRFRHPGTVLVNSGPVEKFGLEYETIRSERWNTIQMTIGPDEIHLPFTGFRIDIKCDRNWYGAYCDQFCNADVAKTINRRCTDSGTLGCPDHYYGPNCDKLINHNWRKCQCQNGGFCVSSFPRLSNPTLGTVKDQLICECPLGFEGGKCEKESYEYAEPITVEMYGTDHKWDNLQQFYNRSLVENELRDLDRF
;
A
#
# COMPACT_ATOMS: atom_id res chain seq x y z
N MET A 1 -50.54 -25.96 23.64
CA MET A 1 -49.16 -26.47 23.48
C MET A 1 -48.48 -25.59 22.44
N LEU A 2 -47.43 -24.90 22.87
CA LEU A 2 -46.78 -23.80 22.17
C LEU A 2 -45.83 -24.34 21.08
N HIS A 3 -46.08 -24.02 19.82
CA HIS A 3 -45.10 -24.21 18.74
C HIS A 3 -44.25 -22.95 18.63
N ILE A 4 -42.98 -23.04 19.02
CA ILE A 4 -41.94 -22.05 18.73
C ILE A 4 -41.13 -22.59 17.56
N PRO A 5 -41.15 -22.00 16.35
CA PRO A 5 -40.17 -22.32 15.34
C PRO A 5 -38.89 -21.55 15.66
N LEU A 6 -37.81 -22.28 15.94
CA LEU A 6 -36.47 -21.74 16.06
C LEU A 6 -36.05 -21.19 14.69
N PHE A 7 -36.14 -19.87 14.52
CA PHE A 7 -35.63 -19.15 13.36
C PHE A 7 -34.09 -19.14 13.47
N PHE A 8 -33.42 -20.14 12.88
CA PHE A 8 -31.98 -20.11 12.68
C PHE A 8 -31.67 -19.04 11.62
N LEU A 9 -31.52 -17.81 12.09
CA LEU A 9 -31.03 -16.67 11.33
C LEU A 9 -29.53 -16.90 11.10
N PHE A 10 -29.20 -17.70 10.08
CA PHE A 10 -27.86 -17.72 9.51
C PHE A 10 -27.63 -16.35 8.85
N LEU A 11 -27.15 -15.40 9.65
CA LEU A 11 -26.45 -14.22 9.17
C LEU A 11 -25.21 -14.72 8.40
N GLN A 12 -25.38 -14.97 7.11
CA GLN A 12 -24.27 -15.03 6.16
C GLN A 12 -23.72 -13.60 6.04
N TYR A 13 -22.91 -13.20 7.01
CA TYR A 13 -21.99 -12.09 6.80
C TYR A 13 -21.07 -12.48 5.63
N PRO A 14 -20.87 -11.60 4.64
CA PRO A 14 -19.87 -11.86 3.63
C PRO A 14 -18.50 -11.87 4.34
N LEU A 15 -17.93 -13.07 4.50
CA LEU A 15 -16.54 -13.31 4.89
C LEU A 15 -15.63 -12.89 3.73
N ILE A 16 -15.56 -11.59 3.48
CA ILE A 16 -14.46 -10.96 2.75
C ILE A 16 -14.01 -9.80 3.62
N GLN A 17 -13.38 -10.15 4.73
CA GLN A 17 -12.77 -9.18 5.62
C GLN A 17 -11.36 -8.92 5.11
N ALA A 18 -11.22 -8.24 3.96
CA ALA A 18 -9.90 -7.77 3.53
C ALA A 18 -9.33 -6.90 4.66
N GLY A 19 -8.15 -7.25 5.16
CA GLY A 19 -7.51 -6.57 6.28
C GLY A 19 -6.34 -5.76 5.77
N GLY A 20 -6.54 -4.46 5.59
CA GLY A 20 -5.44 -3.55 5.30
C GLY A 20 -5.81 -2.10 5.54
N TYR A 21 -4.79 -1.25 5.41
CA TYR A 21 -4.85 0.14 5.78
C TYR A 21 -4.00 1.00 4.86
N LEU A 22 -4.35 2.28 4.82
CA LEU A 22 -3.53 3.35 4.29
C LEU A 22 -2.72 3.99 5.40
N GLU A 23 -1.47 4.27 5.09
CA GLU A 23 -0.59 5.18 5.82
C GLU A 23 -0.15 6.31 4.91
N LEU A 24 -0.33 7.55 5.33
CA LEU A 24 0.16 8.75 4.64
C LEU A 24 1.19 9.44 5.51
N ARG A 25 2.33 9.79 4.91
CA ARG A 25 3.43 10.50 5.53
C ARG A 25 3.64 11.81 4.82
N LEU A 26 3.72 12.89 5.60
CA LEU A 26 4.00 14.24 5.12
C LEU A 26 5.18 14.84 5.86
N LYS A 27 5.99 15.62 5.15
CA LYS A 27 7.06 16.44 5.69
C LYS A 27 7.05 17.79 4.98
N SER A 28 7.32 18.86 5.72
CA SER A 28 7.39 20.21 5.17
C SER A 28 8.62 20.94 5.69
N ALA A 29 9.20 21.82 4.87
CA ALA A 29 10.24 22.76 5.28
C ALA A 29 9.70 23.96 6.09
N PHE A 30 8.38 24.10 6.20
CA PHE A 30 7.72 25.25 6.82
C PHE A 30 6.68 24.80 7.85
N PRO A 31 6.38 25.65 8.87
CA PRO A 31 5.21 25.44 9.69
C PRO A 31 3.97 25.56 8.81
N LEU A 32 3.18 24.49 8.72
CA LEU A 32 2.10 24.39 7.75
C LEU A 32 0.93 23.61 8.33
N ASN A 33 -0.27 24.16 8.26
CA ASN A 33 -1.46 23.39 8.57
C ASN A 33 -1.91 22.65 7.31
N ALA A 34 -1.82 21.33 7.30
CA ALA A 34 -2.36 20.53 6.21
C ALA A 34 -3.71 19.91 6.60
N THR A 35 -4.57 19.70 5.62
CA THR A 35 -5.81 18.94 5.73
C THR A 35 -5.74 17.80 4.73
N VAL A 36 -5.87 16.57 5.23
CA VAL A 36 -5.86 15.36 4.41
C VAL A 36 -7.28 14.85 4.28
N GLU A 37 -7.73 14.70 3.05
CA GLU A 37 -9.04 14.19 2.70
C GLU A 37 -8.89 12.87 1.96
N ILE A 38 -9.64 11.87 2.42
CA ILE A 38 -9.58 10.51 1.89
C ILE A 38 -10.99 10.07 1.54
N THR A 39 -11.18 9.68 0.29
CA THR A 39 -12.48 9.26 -0.24
C THR A 39 -12.40 7.90 -0.90
N GLU A 40 -13.36 7.03 -0.60
CA GLU A 40 -13.61 5.82 -1.37
C GLU A 40 -14.48 6.16 -2.59
N GLY A 41 -14.03 5.75 -3.78
CA GLY A 41 -14.68 6.07 -5.04
C GLY A 41 -14.21 7.40 -5.64
N ILE A 42 -13.85 7.38 -6.92
CA ILE A 42 -13.34 8.55 -7.66
C ILE A 42 -14.47 9.36 -8.34
N TYR A 43 -15.57 8.71 -8.76
CA TYR A 43 -16.64 9.38 -9.51
C TYR A 43 -17.72 9.98 -8.62
N PHE A 44 -18.03 9.33 -7.49
CA PHE A 44 -19.07 9.74 -6.55
C PHE A 44 -18.60 9.53 -5.10
N PRO A 45 -17.68 10.37 -4.61
CA PRO A 45 -17.13 10.23 -3.27
C PRO A 45 -18.22 10.54 -2.22
N THR A 46 -18.84 9.50 -1.68
CA THR A 46 -19.92 9.63 -0.68
C THR A 46 -19.41 9.56 0.75
N ASN A 47 -18.31 8.82 0.97
CA ASN A 47 -17.69 8.61 2.28
C ASN A 47 -16.33 9.32 2.33
N LYS A 48 -16.36 10.60 2.71
CA LYS A 48 -15.17 11.43 2.88
C LYS A 48 -14.72 11.43 4.33
N ARG A 49 -13.44 11.14 4.57
CA ARG A 49 -12.78 11.29 5.87
C ARG A 49 -11.78 12.43 5.78
N THR A 50 -11.84 13.36 6.73
CA THR A 50 -10.98 14.54 6.76
C THR A 50 -10.17 14.55 8.05
N TYR A 51 -8.87 14.80 7.93
CA TYR A 51 -7.92 14.82 9.03
C TYR A 51 -7.13 16.13 8.99
N SER A 52 -7.04 16.81 10.12
CA SER A 52 -6.14 17.95 10.27
C SER A 52 -4.76 17.46 10.68
N MET A 53 -3.72 17.96 10.02
CA MET A 53 -2.34 17.50 10.15
C MET A 53 -1.40 18.71 10.21
N PRO A 54 -1.22 19.31 11.41
CA PRO A 54 -0.26 20.39 11.59
C PRO A 54 1.16 19.87 11.43
N LEU A 55 1.90 20.47 10.49
CA LEU A 55 3.27 20.14 10.15
C LEU A 55 4.22 21.13 10.83
N VAL A 56 5.29 20.58 11.38
CA VAL A 56 6.42 21.32 11.93
C VAL A 56 7.58 21.14 10.95
N PRO A 57 8.42 22.17 10.72
CA PRO A 57 9.57 22.06 9.85
C PRO A 57 10.42 20.83 10.15
N ASP A 58 10.77 20.10 9.10
CA ASP A 58 11.67 18.96 9.12
C ASP A 58 11.23 17.75 9.98
N GLU A 59 10.00 17.74 10.48
CA GLU A 59 9.39 16.61 11.17
C GLU A 59 8.45 15.82 10.24
N THR A 60 8.62 14.50 10.19
CA THR A 60 7.66 13.63 9.50
C THR A 60 6.41 13.44 10.35
N ARG A 61 5.26 13.82 9.80
CA ARG A 61 3.96 13.50 10.36
C ARG A 61 3.40 12.27 9.65
N ILE A 62 2.81 11.36 10.43
CA ILE A 62 2.26 10.09 9.95
C ILE A 62 0.79 10.00 10.33
N LEU A 63 -0.05 9.75 9.32
CA LEU A 63 -1.46 9.42 9.46
C LEU A 63 -1.63 7.97 9.04
N THR A 64 -1.95 7.08 9.97
CA THR A 64 -1.92 5.62 9.74
C THR A 64 -3.21 4.95 10.23
N ASN A 65 -3.31 3.63 10.02
CA ASN A 65 -4.47 2.79 10.35
C ASN A 65 -5.78 3.29 9.74
N ILE A 66 -5.72 3.92 8.57
CA ILE A 66 -6.92 4.34 7.85
C ILE A 66 -7.46 3.13 7.11
N PRO A 67 -8.65 2.61 7.43
CA PRO A 67 -9.11 1.37 6.83
C PRO A 67 -9.43 1.58 5.35
N VAL A 68 -9.03 0.60 4.54
CA VAL A 68 -9.20 0.61 3.07
C VAL A 68 -9.97 -0.60 2.61
N ARG A 69 -10.76 -0.43 1.56
CA ARG A 69 -11.36 -1.53 0.82
C ARG A 69 -10.63 -1.73 -0.50
N PHE A 70 -9.84 -2.80 -0.60
CA PHE A 70 -9.10 -3.13 -1.81
C PHE A 70 -10.02 -3.32 -3.03
N ARG A 71 -9.45 -3.20 -4.24
CA ARG A 71 -10.15 -3.32 -5.54
C ARG A 71 -11.16 -2.21 -5.84
N HIS A 72 -11.13 -1.12 -5.07
CA HIS A 72 -11.99 0.04 -5.30
C HIS A 72 -11.06 1.25 -5.40
N PRO A 73 -11.06 2.04 -6.47
CA PRO A 73 -10.21 3.22 -6.54
C PRO A 73 -10.74 4.32 -5.61
N GLY A 74 -9.84 5.04 -4.97
CA GLY A 74 -10.11 6.18 -4.10
C GLY A 74 -9.23 7.36 -4.43
N THR A 75 -9.42 8.44 -3.68
CA THR A 75 -8.63 9.68 -3.82
C THR A 75 -8.07 10.09 -2.47
N VAL A 76 -6.80 10.49 -2.46
CA VAL A 76 -6.18 11.24 -1.37
C VAL A 76 -5.95 12.65 -1.87
N LEU A 77 -6.43 13.62 -1.10
CA LEU A 77 -6.25 15.03 -1.39
C LEU A 77 -5.66 15.71 -0.15
N VAL A 78 -4.50 16.32 -0.33
CA VAL A 78 -3.81 17.07 0.73
C VAL A 78 -3.88 18.54 0.37
N ASN A 79 -4.58 19.31 1.19
CA ASN A 79 -4.61 20.77 1.09
C ASN A 79 -3.71 21.37 2.15
N SER A 80 -2.80 22.25 1.76
CA SER A 80 -2.00 23.03 2.71
C SER A 80 -2.65 24.37 3.04
N GLY A 81 -2.23 24.96 4.15
CA GLY A 81 -2.50 26.36 4.47
C GLY A 81 -1.50 27.30 3.77
N PRO A 82 -1.60 28.60 4.06
CA PRO A 82 -0.82 29.61 3.37
C PRO A 82 0.66 29.61 3.78
N VAL A 83 1.52 29.98 2.83
CA VAL A 83 2.91 30.37 3.06
C VAL A 83 3.11 31.77 2.49
N GLU A 84 2.69 32.76 3.27
CA GLU A 84 2.56 34.17 2.84
C GLU A 84 3.84 34.78 2.26
N LYS A 85 5.00 34.30 2.72
CA LYS A 85 6.32 34.73 2.26
C LYS A 85 6.50 34.57 0.75
N PHE A 86 5.89 33.55 0.17
CA PHE A 86 5.99 33.24 -1.26
C PHE A 86 4.71 33.56 -2.04
N GLY A 87 3.69 34.12 -1.38
CA GLY A 87 2.39 34.38 -2.02
C GLY A 87 1.54 33.14 -2.23
N LEU A 88 1.89 32.01 -1.62
CA LEU A 88 1.09 30.78 -1.61
C LEU A 88 -0.05 30.94 -0.61
N GLU A 89 -1.29 30.83 -1.07
CA GLU A 89 -2.49 30.75 -0.21
C GLU A 89 -2.76 29.31 0.23
N TYR A 90 -2.63 28.37 -0.70
CA TYR A 90 -2.72 26.94 -0.45
C TYR A 90 -2.16 26.15 -1.63
N GLU A 91 -1.77 24.91 -1.37
CA GLU A 91 -1.40 23.91 -2.36
C GLU A 91 -2.28 22.68 -2.20
N THR A 92 -2.64 22.07 -3.32
CA THR A 92 -3.37 20.82 -3.39
C THR A 92 -2.47 19.75 -4.00
N ILE A 93 -2.19 18.69 -3.24
CA ILE A 93 -1.62 17.44 -3.76
C ILE A 93 -2.75 16.43 -3.91
N ARG A 94 -2.90 15.86 -5.11
CA ARG A 94 -3.93 14.88 -5.42
C ARG A 94 -3.30 13.57 -5.89
N SER A 95 -3.73 12.47 -5.30
CA SER A 95 -3.41 11.10 -5.72
C SER A 95 -4.69 10.31 -5.91
N GLU A 96 -4.85 9.68 -7.08
CA GLU A 96 -6.04 8.91 -7.44
C GLU A 96 -5.71 7.44 -7.68
N ARG A 97 -6.70 6.56 -7.48
CA ARG A 97 -6.64 5.10 -7.70
C ARG A 97 -5.69 4.30 -6.78
N TRP A 98 -5.40 4.82 -5.60
CA TRP A 98 -4.35 4.30 -4.70
C TRP A 98 -4.66 2.96 -3.98
N ASN A 99 -5.91 2.61 -3.67
CA ASN A 99 -6.32 1.41 -2.91
C ASN A 99 -6.77 0.23 -3.78
N THR A 100 -6.29 0.15 -5.01
CA THR A 100 -6.62 -0.99 -5.87
C THR A 100 -5.85 -2.24 -5.44
N ILE A 101 -4.60 -2.09 -5.00
CA ILE A 101 -3.68 -3.13 -4.53
C ILE A 101 -2.79 -2.61 -3.38
N GLN A 102 -2.02 -3.51 -2.75
CA GLN A 102 -0.89 -3.16 -1.91
C GLN A 102 0.17 -2.45 -2.77
N MET A 103 0.58 -1.25 -2.36
CA MET A 103 1.56 -0.46 -3.10
C MET A 103 2.09 0.71 -2.28
N THR A 104 3.18 1.30 -2.76
CA THR A 104 3.71 2.58 -2.27
C THR A 104 3.61 3.61 -3.38
N ILE A 105 3.11 4.80 -3.05
CA ILE A 105 2.89 5.90 -3.98
C ILE A 105 3.61 7.12 -3.42
N GLY A 106 4.47 7.72 -4.24
CA GLY A 106 5.18 8.95 -3.93
C GLY A 106 6.00 9.35 -5.15
N PRO A 107 6.05 10.65 -5.50
CA PRO A 107 6.84 11.10 -6.63
C PRO A 107 8.33 11.09 -6.24
N ASP A 108 9.23 11.09 -7.22
CA ASP A 108 10.67 11.18 -6.92
C ASP A 108 11.07 12.59 -6.46
N GLU A 109 10.39 13.61 -6.97
CA GLU A 109 10.55 15.02 -6.61
C GLU A 109 9.19 15.63 -6.23
N ILE A 110 9.20 16.66 -5.40
CA ILE A 110 8.01 17.38 -4.95
C ILE A 110 8.32 18.88 -4.84
N HIS A 111 7.31 19.73 -5.00
CA HIS A 111 7.48 21.15 -4.77
C HIS A 111 7.38 21.51 -3.27
N LEU A 112 8.24 22.42 -2.81
CA LEU A 112 8.05 23.12 -1.54
C LEU A 112 6.64 23.77 -1.50
N PRO A 113 6.01 23.90 -0.31
CA PRO A 113 6.58 23.78 1.02
C PRO A 113 6.73 22.34 1.51
N PHE A 114 6.21 21.34 0.80
CA PHE A 114 6.44 19.94 1.13
C PHE A 114 7.84 19.52 0.72
N THR A 115 8.50 18.75 1.59
CA THR A 115 9.78 18.08 1.28
C THR A 115 9.63 16.57 1.31
N GLY A 116 8.46 16.08 1.72
CA GLY A 116 8.19 14.66 1.80
C GLY A 116 6.71 14.36 1.62
N PHE A 117 6.41 13.42 0.72
CA PHE A 117 5.08 12.87 0.52
C PHE A 117 5.17 11.38 0.20
N ARG A 118 4.43 10.57 0.96
CA ARG A 118 4.32 9.13 0.68
C ARG A 118 3.00 8.58 1.17
N ILE A 119 2.38 7.75 0.34
CA ILE A 119 1.24 6.92 0.68
C ILE A 119 1.70 5.46 0.61
N ASP A 120 1.40 4.69 1.64
CA ASP A 120 1.58 3.25 1.64
C ASP A 120 0.25 2.56 1.89
N ILE A 121 -0.10 1.62 1.02
CA ILE A 121 -1.24 0.74 1.18
C ILE A 121 -0.71 -0.61 1.59
N LYS A 122 -1.00 -1.00 2.84
CA LYS A 122 -0.42 -2.17 3.49
C LYS A 122 -1.51 -3.12 3.96
N CYS A 123 -1.14 -4.39 4.12
CA CYS A 123 -2.01 -5.36 4.76
C CYS A 123 -1.92 -5.25 6.28
N ASP A 124 -3.03 -5.53 6.95
CA ASP A 124 -3.06 -5.76 8.39
C ASP A 124 -2.22 -6.98 8.75
N ARG A 125 -1.86 -7.10 10.03
CA ARG A 125 -1.15 -8.29 10.52
C ARG A 125 -1.90 -9.55 10.14
N ASN A 126 -1.16 -10.55 9.64
CA ASN A 126 -1.68 -11.84 9.17
C ASN A 126 -2.52 -11.77 7.89
N TRP A 127 -2.61 -10.63 7.20
CA TRP A 127 -3.21 -10.53 5.87
C TRP A 127 -2.12 -10.29 4.83
N TYR A 128 -2.29 -10.93 3.68
CA TYR A 128 -1.29 -11.00 2.62
C TYR A 128 -1.97 -11.01 1.24
N GLY A 129 -1.15 -10.99 0.20
CA GLY A 129 -1.54 -10.90 -1.19
C GLY A 129 -1.72 -9.46 -1.63
N ALA A 130 -1.70 -9.23 -2.96
CA ALA A 130 -1.82 -7.90 -3.55
C ALA A 130 -3.10 -7.15 -3.14
N TYR A 131 -4.12 -7.83 -2.62
CA TYR A 131 -5.39 -7.23 -2.19
C TYR A 131 -5.67 -7.43 -0.71
N CYS A 132 -4.67 -7.90 0.06
CA CYS A 132 -4.79 -8.20 1.49
C CYS A 132 -6.01 -9.07 1.84
N ASP A 133 -6.31 -10.04 0.97
CA ASP A 133 -7.46 -10.93 1.06
C ASP A 133 -7.07 -12.37 1.44
N GLN A 134 -5.78 -12.63 1.65
CA GLN A 134 -5.27 -13.93 2.08
C GLN A 134 -4.83 -13.88 3.53
N PHE A 135 -5.64 -14.42 4.43
CA PHE A 135 -5.28 -14.55 5.83
C PHE A 135 -4.22 -15.64 6.02
N CYS A 136 -3.08 -15.38 6.62
CA CYS A 136 -2.12 -16.38 7.06
C CYS A 136 -1.57 -15.99 8.43
N ASN A 137 -1.72 -16.85 9.44
CA ASN A 137 -1.23 -16.54 10.78
C ASN A 137 0.29 -16.81 10.85
N ALA A 138 1.09 -15.74 10.84
CA ALA A 138 2.54 -15.82 10.81
C ALA A 138 3.12 -16.46 12.07
N ASP A 139 2.52 -16.21 13.23
CA ASP A 139 2.97 -16.78 14.50
C ASP A 139 2.78 -18.30 14.51
N VAL A 140 1.60 -18.77 14.08
CA VAL A 140 1.30 -20.21 13.95
C VAL A 140 2.21 -20.85 12.90
N ALA A 141 2.40 -20.22 11.74
CA ALA A 141 3.30 -20.72 10.71
C ALA A 141 4.71 -20.95 11.26
N LYS A 142 5.23 -19.99 12.04
CA LYS A 142 6.55 -20.08 12.66
C LYS A 142 6.67 -21.28 13.61
N THR A 143 5.60 -21.59 14.38
CA THR A 143 5.61 -22.74 15.32
C THR A 143 5.77 -24.10 14.64
N ILE A 144 5.42 -24.22 13.35
CA ILE A 144 5.53 -25.45 12.56
C ILE A 144 6.67 -25.40 11.53
N ASN A 145 7.67 -24.55 11.78
CA ASN A 145 8.82 -24.31 10.88
C ASN A 145 8.38 -23.88 9.46
N ARG A 146 7.45 -22.93 9.38
CA ARG A 146 6.94 -22.32 8.14
C ARG A 146 6.93 -20.80 8.25
N ARG A 147 6.68 -20.14 7.13
CA ARG A 147 6.31 -18.72 7.07
C ARG A 147 5.06 -18.53 6.21
N CYS A 148 4.50 -17.32 6.27
CA CYS A 148 3.55 -16.86 5.27
C CYS A 148 4.31 -16.28 4.08
N THR A 149 3.92 -16.63 2.87
CA THR A 149 4.42 -16.01 1.64
C THR A 149 3.76 -14.64 1.43
N ASP A 150 4.30 -13.83 0.54
CA ASP A 150 3.70 -12.54 0.16
C ASP A 150 2.30 -12.72 -0.44
N SER A 151 2.02 -13.91 -0.99
CA SER A 151 0.68 -14.31 -1.46
C SER A 151 -0.25 -14.85 -0.36
N GLY A 152 0.21 -14.98 0.88
CA GLY A 152 -0.58 -15.49 2.01
C GLY A 152 -0.73 -17.01 2.06
N THR A 153 0.07 -17.76 1.31
CA THR A 153 0.18 -19.22 1.47
C THR A 153 1.21 -19.56 2.54
N LEU A 154 1.18 -20.79 3.06
CA LEU A 154 2.31 -21.27 3.86
C LEU A 154 3.50 -21.53 2.93
N GLY A 155 4.70 -21.30 3.43
CA GLY A 155 5.97 -21.56 2.76
C GLY A 155 6.99 -22.08 3.75
N CYS A 156 8.10 -22.60 3.25
CA CYS A 156 9.26 -22.86 4.10
C CYS A 156 9.98 -21.55 4.47
N PRO A 157 10.80 -21.55 5.54
CA PRO A 157 11.74 -20.46 5.79
C PRO A 157 12.59 -20.17 4.55
N ASP A 158 13.09 -18.94 4.45
CA ASP A 158 13.78 -18.48 3.25
C ASP A 158 14.95 -19.40 2.86
N HIS A 159 15.10 -19.62 1.55
CA HIS A 159 16.04 -20.57 0.94
C HIS A 159 15.75 -22.06 1.18
N TYR A 160 14.68 -22.45 1.88
CA TYR A 160 14.33 -23.85 2.08
C TYR A 160 13.07 -24.25 1.30
N TYR A 161 12.97 -25.54 0.98
CA TYR A 161 11.81 -26.16 0.37
C TYR A 161 11.67 -27.63 0.82
N GLY A 162 10.65 -28.30 0.31
CA GLY A 162 10.32 -29.68 0.61
C GLY A 162 9.23 -29.82 1.67
N PRO A 163 8.63 -31.01 1.80
CA PRO A 163 7.56 -31.26 2.75
C PRO A 163 7.97 -31.04 4.21
N ASN A 164 9.28 -31.02 4.53
CA ASN A 164 9.81 -30.78 5.88
C ASN A 164 10.68 -29.51 6.00
N CYS A 165 10.81 -28.71 4.93
CA CYS A 165 11.71 -27.54 4.90
C CYS A 165 13.17 -27.84 5.22
N ASP A 166 13.65 -29.00 4.78
CA ASP A 166 14.99 -29.53 5.06
C ASP A 166 15.93 -29.46 3.85
N LYS A 167 15.44 -29.00 2.70
CA LYS A 167 16.20 -28.93 1.46
C LYS A 167 16.43 -27.50 1.04
N LEU A 168 17.63 -27.20 0.55
CA LEU A 168 18.00 -25.86 0.06
C LEU A 168 17.47 -25.63 -1.36
N ILE A 169 16.87 -24.47 -1.59
CA ILE A 169 16.47 -24.01 -2.92
C ILE A 169 17.72 -23.80 -3.77
N ASN A 170 17.80 -24.51 -4.89
CA ASN A 170 18.82 -24.25 -5.90
C ASN A 170 18.29 -23.20 -6.89
N HIS A 171 18.83 -21.99 -6.83
CA HIS A 171 18.43 -20.87 -7.67
C HIS A 171 18.64 -21.13 -9.18
N ASN A 172 19.47 -22.10 -9.56
CA ASN A 172 19.67 -22.49 -10.98
C ASN A 172 18.59 -23.45 -11.51
N TRP A 173 17.60 -23.82 -10.70
CA TRP A 173 16.53 -24.69 -11.14
C TRP A 173 15.57 -24.01 -12.12
N ARG A 174 15.16 -24.75 -13.16
CA ARG A 174 14.18 -24.29 -14.16
C ARG A 174 12.85 -23.79 -13.57
N LYS A 175 12.50 -24.25 -12.36
CA LYS A 175 11.29 -23.81 -11.63
C LYS A 175 11.47 -22.53 -10.81
N CYS A 176 12.70 -22.07 -10.61
CA CYS A 176 13.08 -20.86 -9.86
C CYS A 176 13.70 -19.80 -10.78
N GLN A 177 13.14 -19.62 -11.98
CA GLN A 177 13.64 -18.63 -12.95
C GLN A 177 13.02 -17.25 -12.71
N CYS A 178 13.10 -16.73 -11.49
CA CYS A 178 12.62 -15.39 -11.18
C CYS A 178 13.49 -14.35 -11.91
N GLN A 179 12.85 -13.31 -12.43
CA GLN A 179 13.46 -12.21 -13.17
C GLN A 179 13.38 -10.93 -12.33
N ASN A 180 14.05 -9.86 -12.78
CA ASN A 180 13.95 -8.52 -12.20
C ASN A 180 14.19 -8.46 -10.68
N GLY A 181 15.08 -9.32 -10.16
CA GLY A 181 15.38 -9.40 -8.73
C GLY A 181 14.37 -10.19 -7.89
N GLY A 182 13.42 -10.89 -8.53
CA GLY A 182 12.48 -11.79 -7.85
C GLY A 182 13.16 -12.89 -7.02
N PHE A 183 12.57 -13.21 -5.88
CA PHE A 183 13.10 -14.17 -4.93
C PHE A 183 12.34 -15.50 -5.03
N CYS A 184 13.06 -16.61 -5.23
CA CYS A 184 12.42 -17.91 -5.34
C CYS A 184 12.15 -18.54 -3.97
N VAL A 185 10.91 -18.93 -3.72
CA VAL A 185 10.44 -19.38 -2.40
C VAL A 185 9.53 -20.59 -2.52
N SER A 186 9.44 -21.36 -1.44
CA SER A 186 8.51 -22.48 -1.33
C SER A 186 7.11 -21.99 -0.95
N SER A 187 6.09 -22.60 -1.55
CA SER A 187 4.68 -22.32 -1.33
C SER A 187 3.87 -23.61 -1.29
N PHE A 188 3.00 -23.70 -0.29
CA PHE A 188 2.05 -24.78 -0.06
C PHE A 188 0.65 -24.20 -0.30
N PRO A 189 0.17 -24.18 -1.56
CA PRO A 189 -1.12 -23.62 -1.88
C PRO A 189 -2.22 -24.38 -1.16
N ARG A 190 -3.24 -23.64 -0.69
CA ARG A 190 -4.43 -24.25 -0.10
C ARG A 190 -5.13 -25.09 -1.16
N LEU A 191 -5.29 -26.37 -0.88
CA LEU A 191 -6.13 -27.23 -1.71
C LEU A 191 -7.57 -26.78 -1.52
N SER A 192 -8.24 -26.42 -2.62
CA SER A 192 -9.67 -26.08 -2.63
C SER A 192 -10.57 -27.27 -2.27
N ASN A 193 -10.03 -28.50 -2.28
CA ASN A 193 -10.73 -29.70 -1.87
C ASN A 193 -9.82 -30.60 -0.99
N PRO A 194 -10.05 -30.68 0.34
CA PRO A 194 -9.19 -31.44 1.26
C PRO A 194 -9.27 -32.97 1.08
N THR A 195 -10.18 -33.48 0.24
CA THR A 195 -10.35 -34.92 0.01
C THR A 195 -9.51 -35.48 -1.14
N LEU A 196 -8.80 -34.63 -1.91
CA LEU A 196 -8.07 -35.07 -3.09
C LEU A 196 -6.76 -34.30 -3.26
N GLY A 197 -5.71 -34.73 -2.57
CA GLY A 197 -4.33 -34.40 -2.96
C GLY A 197 -3.36 -34.26 -1.80
N THR A 198 -2.18 -34.85 -1.97
CA THR A 198 -0.98 -34.52 -1.18
C THR A 198 -0.68 -33.02 -1.37
N VAL A 199 -0.58 -32.25 -0.29
CA VAL A 199 -0.13 -30.85 -0.36
C VAL A 199 1.26 -30.85 -1.01
N LYS A 200 1.31 -30.38 -2.25
CA LYS A 200 2.54 -30.38 -3.03
C LYS A 200 3.23 -29.06 -2.85
N ASP A 201 4.45 -29.11 -2.33
CA ASP A 201 5.38 -28.00 -2.34
C ASP A 201 5.60 -27.50 -3.78
N GLN A 202 5.46 -26.20 -3.97
CA GLN A 202 5.69 -25.51 -5.24
C GLN A 202 6.69 -24.39 -5.02
N LEU A 203 7.62 -24.23 -5.96
CA LEU A 203 8.52 -23.10 -5.98
C LEU A 203 7.86 -21.98 -6.80
N ILE A 204 7.73 -20.80 -6.19
CA ILE A 204 7.14 -19.60 -6.78
C ILE A 204 8.13 -18.43 -6.66
N CYS A 205 7.86 -17.34 -7.36
CA CYS A 205 8.61 -16.10 -7.24
C CYS A 205 7.83 -15.07 -6.40
N GLU A 206 8.45 -14.53 -5.37
CA GLU A 206 8.03 -13.30 -4.69
C GLU A 206 8.71 -12.13 -5.41
N CYS A 207 7.90 -11.19 -5.91
CA CYS A 207 8.37 -10.14 -6.79
C CYS A 207 8.68 -8.87 -6.02
N PRO A 208 9.79 -8.18 -6.34
CA PRO A 208 10.05 -6.87 -5.78
C PRO A 208 9.02 -5.86 -6.29
N LEU A 209 8.95 -4.72 -5.60
CA LEU A 209 8.08 -3.61 -5.97
C LEU A 209 8.29 -3.21 -7.43
N GLY A 210 7.18 -3.00 -8.14
CA GLY A 210 7.18 -2.62 -9.56
C GLY A 210 7.27 -3.79 -10.54
N PHE A 211 7.33 -5.04 -10.06
CA PHE A 211 7.32 -6.22 -10.93
C PHE A 211 6.24 -7.24 -10.55
N GLU A 212 5.69 -7.91 -11.56
CA GLU A 212 4.65 -8.93 -11.43
C GLU A 212 4.81 -10.09 -12.43
N GLY A 213 3.92 -11.07 -12.33
CA GLY A 213 3.94 -12.28 -13.15
C GLY A 213 4.47 -13.49 -12.39
N GLY A 214 4.33 -14.68 -12.98
CA GLY A 214 4.73 -15.93 -12.31
C GLY A 214 6.24 -16.06 -12.08
N LYS A 215 7.03 -15.25 -12.79
CA LYS A 215 8.49 -15.13 -12.68
C LYS A 215 8.93 -13.70 -12.42
N CYS A 216 8.04 -12.78 -12.06
CA CYS A 216 8.35 -11.35 -11.95
C CYS A 216 8.85 -10.74 -13.27
N GLU A 217 8.41 -11.31 -14.41
CA GLU A 217 8.90 -10.97 -15.75
C GLU A 217 8.27 -9.71 -16.35
N LYS A 218 7.24 -9.15 -15.69
CA LYS A 218 6.51 -7.97 -16.17
C LYS A 218 6.71 -6.82 -15.20
N GLU A 219 6.82 -5.61 -15.73
CA GLU A 219 6.61 -4.42 -14.91
C GLU A 219 5.14 -4.37 -14.48
N SER A 220 4.91 -4.14 -13.19
CA SER A 220 3.57 -3.94 -12.65
C SER A 220 2.95 -2.71 -13.26
N TYR A 221 1.66 -2.79 -13.61
CA TYR A 221 0.95 -1.61 -14.09
C TYR A 221 0.94 -0.54 -12.98
N GLU A 222 1.18 0.71 -13.33
CA GLU A 222 0.95 1.82 -12.41
C GLU A 222 -0.55 1.95 -12.20
N TYR A 223 -1.04 1.35 -11.11
CA TYR A 223 -2.46 1.39 -10.80
C TYR A 223 -2.90 2.75 -10.26
N ALA A 224 -1.99 3.51 -9.66
CA ALA A 224 -2.20 4.88 -9.23
C ALA A 224 -1.93 5.83 -10.40
N GLU A 225 -2.75 6.88 -10.53
CA GLU A 225 -2.43 7.96 -11.46
C GLU A 225 -1.23 8.77 -10.94
N PRO A 226 -0.43 9.40 -11.83
CA PRO A 226 0.61 10.32 -11.43
C PRO A 226 0.06 11.37 -10.46
N ILE A 227 0.84 11.68 -9.43
CA ILE A 227 0.46 12.69 -8.46
C ILE A 227 0.39 14.04 -9.16
N THR A 228 -0.70 14.77 -8.93
CA THR A 228 -0.85 16.14 -9.41
C THR A 228 -0.69 17.13 -8.25
N VAL A 229 -0.02 18.24 -8.53
CA VAL A 229 0.24 19.31 -7.58
C VAL A 229 -0.24 20.62 -8.19
N GLU A 230 -1.08 21.35 -7.45
CA GLU A 230 -1.64 22.63 -7.86
C GLU A 230 -1.40 23.66 -6.76
N MET A 231 -0.81 24.80 -7.11
CA MET A 231 -0.56 25.91 -6.17
C MET A 231 -1.47 27.09 -6.48
N TYR A 232 -2.03 27.69 -5.44
CA TYR A 232 -2.95 28.81 -5.52
C TYR A 232 -2.43 29.98 -4.71
N GLY A 233 -2.58 31.19 -5.23
CA GLY A 233 -2.13 32.42 -4.59
C GLY A 233 -2.97 33.63 -4.97
N THR A 234 -2.72 34.75 -4.32
CA THR A 234 -3.37 36.03 -4.63
C THR A 234 -2.81 36.68 -5.89
N ASP A 235 -3.65 37.37 -6.66
CA ASP A 235 -3.25 38.16 -7.83
C ASP A 235 -2.09 39.13 -7.54
N HIS A 236 -2.06 39.75 -6.36
CA HIS A 236 -1.01 40.71 -5.97
C HIS A 236 0.37 40.11 -5.71
N LYS A 237 0.48 38.78 -5.57
CA LYS A 237 1.75 38.07 -5.32
C LYS A 237 2.01 36.97 -6.34
N TRP A 238 1.29 36.98 -7.48
CA TRP A 238 1.39 35.95 -8.50
C TRP A 238 2.83 35.75 -9.02
N ASP A 239 3.56 36.83 -9.27
CA ASP A 239 4.96 36.78 -9.72
C ASP A 239 5.89 36.09 -8.70
N ASN A 240 5.62 36.27 -7.41
CA ASN A 240 6.37 35.59 -6.34
C ASN A 240 6.03 34.11 -6.30
N LEU A 241 4.74 33.76 -6.43
CA LEU A 241 4.30 32.37 -6.45
C LEU A 241 4.86 31.62 -7.65
N GLN A 242 4.87 32.23 -8.85
CA GLN A 242 5.47 31.62 -10.03
C GLN A 242 6.98 31.40 -9.88
N GLN A 243 7.70 32.39 -9.33
CA GLN A 243 9.13 32.22 -9.03
C GLN A 243 9.38 31.12 -8.01
N PHE A 244 8.51 31.02 -7.00
CA PHE A 244 8.56 29.96 -6.01
C PHE A 244 8.33 28.59 -6.65
N TYR A 245 7.24 28.40 -7.41
CA TYR A 245 6.95 27.16 -8.12
C TYR A 245 8.14 26.70 -8.98
N ASN A 246 8.69 27.60 -9.80
CA ASN A 246 9.81 27.29 -10.70
C ASN A 246 11.12 26.92 -9.99
N ARG A 247 11.26 27.20 -8.69
CA ARG A 247 12.49 26.99 -7.90
C ARG A 247 12.27 26.12 -6.66
N SER A 248 11.09 25.55 -6.52
CA SER A 248 10.67 24.80 -5.33
C SER A 248 10.73 23.29 -5.51
N LEU A 249 11.02 22.79 -6.71
CA LEU A 249 11.16 21.36 -6.93
C LEU A 249 12.39 20.85 -6.17
N VAL A 250 12.18 19.88 -5.29
CA VAL A 250 13.18 19.25 -4.44
C VAL A 250 12.98 17.74 -4.44
N GLU A 251 14.02 16.97 -4.09
CA GLU A 251 13.88 15.52 -3.90
C GLU A 251 12.85 15.21 -2.81
N ASN A 252 12.02 14.19 -3.05
CA ASN A 252 11.07 13.71 -2.05
C ASN A 252 11.80 12.84 -1.01
N GLU A 253 12.04 13.41 0.16
CA GLU A 253 12.78 12.77 1.25
C GLU A 253 12.12 11.48 1.77
N LEU A 254 10.82 11.27 1.50
CA LEU A 254 10.08 10.11 1.96
C LEU A 254 9.93 9.02 0.89
N ARG A 255 10.49 9.20 -0.32
CA ARG A 255 10.36 8.25 -1.43
C ARG A 255 10.92 6.86 -1.08
N ASP A 256 12.14 6.80 -0.56
CA ASP A 256 12.95 5.58 -0.46
C ASP A 256 13.19 5.08 0.99
N LEU A 257 12.24 5.32 1.91
CA LEU A 257 12.41 4.97 3.33
C LEU A 257 12.64 3.47 3.63
N ASP A 258 12.33 2.57 2.69
CA ASP A 258 12.50 1.11 2.86
C ASP A 258 13.70 0.54 2.07
N ARG A 259 14.57 1.39 1.52
CA ARG A 259 15.78 0.96 0.76
C ARG A 259 17.05 0.74 1.61
N PHE A 260 16.96 0.83 2.93
CA PHE A 260 18.10 0.66 3.85
C PHE A 260 17.81 -0.33 4.98
#